data_AF-A0A2D4M1Q6-F1
#
_entry.id   AF-A0A2D4M1Q6-F1
#
_cell.length_a   1.000
_cell.length_b   1.000
_cell.length_c   1.000
_cell.angle_alpha   90.00
_cell.angle_beta   90.00
_cell.angle_gamma   90.00
#
_symmetry.space_group_name_H-M   'P 1'
#
loop_
_entity.id
_entity.type
_entity.pdbx_description
1 polymer ?
#
loop_
_entity_poly.entity_id
_entity_poly.type
_entity_poly.pdbx_seq_one_letter_code
_entity_poly.pdbx_strand_id
1 'polypeptide(L)'
;MKKMFLFCMKLSLNFFDLLYNIQVPDYYDIIKKPIALNIIREKVNKCEYKVALEFIEDVELMFSNCFEYNARNTSEAKAGTRLQAFFHVQAQKLGLPVSSGYMNHVAPAAKKSRI
;
A
#
# COMPACT_ATOMS: atom_id res chain seq x y z
N MET A 1 16.62 2.78 -5.35
CA MET A 1 15.77 2.06 -6.33
C MET A 1 15.33 0.66 -5.88
N LYS A 2 16.11 -0.11 -5.09
CA LYS A 2 15.71 -1.45 -4.63
C LYS A 2 14.57 -1.50 -3.58
N LYS A 3 14.32 -0.41 -2.83
CA LYS A 3 13.27 -0.35 -1.80
C LYS A 3 11.84 -0.12 -2.34
N MET A 4 11.70 0.53 -3.50
CA MET A 4 10.38 0.80 -4.12
C MET A 4 9.74 -0.43 -4.77
N PHE A 5 10.55 -1.43 -5.15
CA PHE A 5 10.04 -2.71 -5.67
C PHE A 5 9.38 -3.58 -4.59
N LEU A 6 9.70 -3.36 -3.33
CA LEU A 6 9.28 -4.22 -2.22
C LEU A 6 7.85 -3.92 -1.74
N PHE A 7 7.35 -2.71 -2.01
CA PHE A 7 6.06 -2.27 -1.47
C PHE A 7 4.87 -2.55 -2.42
N CYS A 8 5.12 -2.67 -3.74
CA CYS A 8 4.04 -2.58 -4.72
C CYS A 8 3.88 -3.78 -5.68
N MET A 9 4.82 -4.73 -5.84
CA MET A 9 4.66 -5.74 -6.92
C MET A 9 4.83 -7.23 -6.58
N LYS A 10 5.09 -7.65 -5.32
CA LYS A 10 5.49 -9.03 -4.93
C LYS A 10 6.77 -9.48 -5.64
N LEU A 11 7.58 -10.24 -4.93
CA LEU A 11 8.03 -11.49 -5.51
C LEU A 11 7.67 -12.58 -4.50
N SER A 12 6.91 -13.54 -5.01
CA SER A 12 6.74 -14.86 -4.43
C SER A 12 8.10 -15.48 -4.10
N LEU A 13 8.18 -16.17 -2.95
CA LEU A 13 8.81 -17.48 -2.70
C LEU A 13 9.28 -17.53 -1.25
N ASN A 14 9.08 -18.67 -0.60
CA ASN A 14 9.36 -18.98 0.81
C ASN A 14 10.83 -18.74 1.26
N PHE A 15 11.73 -18.35 0.35
CA PHE A 15 13.12 -17.99 0.63
C PHE A 15 13.32 -16.47 0.86
N PHE A 16 12.36 -15.64 0.42
CA PHE A 16 12.46 -14.18 0.47
C PHE A 16 11.96 -13.57 1.78
N ASP A 17 11.15 -14.26 2.58
CA ASP A 17 10.72 -13.77 3.91
C ASP A 17 11.92 -13.54 4.85
N LEU A 18 12.95 -14.40 4.76
CA LEU A 18 14.17 -14.22 5.54
C LEU A 18 14.97 -12.98 5.08
N LEU A 19 15.11 -12.78 3.76
CA LEU A 19 15.80 -11.60 3.20
C LEU A 19 14.99 -10.31 3.35
N TYR A 20 13.67 -10.41 3.46
CA TYR A 20 12.74 -9.33 3.75
C TYR A 20 12.88 -8.87 5.21
N ASN A 21 12.85 -9.81 6.15
CA ASN A 21 13.10 -9.53 7.56
C ASN A 21 14.49 -8.93 7.80
N ILE A 22 15.50 -9.29 7.01
CA ILE A 22 16.84 -8.67 7.11
C ILE A 22 16.83 -7.22 6.59
N GLN A 23 16.08 -6.91 5.55
CA GLN A 23 16.05 -5.55 4.95
C GLN A 23 15.11 -4.59 5.67
N VAL A 24 14.05 -5.12 6.29
CA VAL A 24 12.97 -4.35 6.90
C VAL A 24 12.53 -5.01 8.23
N PRO A 25 13.45 -5.15 9.21
CA PRO A 25 13.25 -6.00 10.38
C PRO A 25 12.08 -5.56 11.27
N ASP A 26 11.76 -4.28 11.28
CA ASP A 26 10.70 -3.69 12.11
C ASP A 26 9.37 -3.52 11.37
N TYR A 27 9.26 -4.00 10.12
CA TYR A 27 8.04 -3.78 9.33
C TYR A 27 6.79 -4.35 10.01
N TYR A 28 6.87 -5.61 10.45
CA TYR A 28 5.75 -6.30 11.10
C TYR A 28 5.50 -5.80 12.53
N ASP A 29 6.46 -5.11 13.13
CA ASP A 29 6.27 -4.43 14.42
C ASP A 29 5.46 -3.14 14.26
N ILE A 30 5.66 -2.42 13.14
CA ILE A 30 4.95 -1.17 12.84
C ILE A 30 3.60 -1.45 12.18
N ILE A 31 3.59 -2.22 11.09
CA ILE A 31 2.42 -2.46 10.24
C ILE A 31 1.61 -3.65 10.74
N LYS A 32 0.42 -3.36 11.28
CA LYS A 32 -0.44 -4.36 11.93
C LYS A 32 -1.26 -5.22 10.98
N LYS A 33 -1.55 -4.70 9.78
CA LYS A 33 -2.31 -5.42 8.76
C LYS A 33 -1.54 -5.37 7.43
N PRO A 34 -0.52 -6.23 7.25
CA PRO A 34 0.25 -6.27 6.03
C PRO A 34 -0.63 -6.62 4.82
N ILE A 35 -0.49 -5.86 3.74
CA ILE A 35 -1.15 -6.14 2.47
C ILE A 35 -0.25 -5.65 1.32
N ALA A 36 -0.39 -6.27 0.14
CA ALA A 36 0.35 -5.90 -1.06
C ALA A 36 -0.49 -6.19 -2.30
N LEU A 37 -0.21 -5.52 -3.43
CA LEU A 37 -1.00 -5.64 -4.68
C LEU A 37 -1.21 -7.08 -5.14
N ASN A 38 -0.27 -7.96 -4.85
CA ASN A 38 -0.39 -9.36 -5.19
C ASN A 38 -1.29 -10.20 -4.29
N ILE A 39 -1.49 -9.80 -3.05
CA ILE A 39 -2.50 -10.41 -2.19
C ILE A 39 -3.84 -9.95 -2.75
N ILE A 40 -3.98 -8.65 -3.00
CA ILE A 40 -5.17 -8.05 -3.61
C ILE A 40 -5.51 -8.74 -4.94
N ARG A 41 -4.54 -8.88 -5.85
CA ARG A 41 -4.71 -9.58 -7.14
C ARG A 41 -5.15 -11.03 -6.96
N GLU A 42 -4.59 -11.73 -5.98
CA GLU A 42 -4.96 -13.10 -5.69
C GLU A 42 -6.40 -13.20 -5.15
N LYS A 43 -6.79 -12.29 -4.26
CA LYS A 43 -8.18 -12.16 -3.76
C LYS A 43 -9.16 -11.86 -4.89
N VAL A 44 -8.79 -10.98 -5.84
CA VAL A 44 -9.59 -10.73 -7.06
C VAL A 44 -9.74 -12.01 -7.89
N ASN A 45 -8.64 -12.69 -8.19
CA ASN A 45 -8.65 -13.90 -9.02
C ASN A 45 -9.43 -15.06 -8.39
N LYS A 46 -9.46 -15.11 -7.06
CA LYS A 46 -10.22 -16.10 -6.29
C LYS A 46 -11.66 -15.67 -6.00
N CYS A 47 -12.09 -14.50 -6.50
CA CYS A 47 -13.41 -13.92 -6.23
C CYS A 47 -13.73 -13.80 -4.73
N GLU A 48 -12.73 -13.45 -3.91
CA GLU A 48 -12.89 -13.35 -2.44
C GLU A 48 -13.56 -12.05 -1.99
N TYR A 49 -13.62 -11.04 -2.87
CA TYR A 49 -14.33 -9.79 -2.60
C TYR A 49 -15.81 -9.95 -2.97
N LYS A 50 -16.68 -9.77 -1.98
CA LYS A 50 -18.14 -9.84 -2.15
C LYS A 50 -18.70 -8.57 -2.78
N VAL A 51 -18.07 -7.44 -2.49
CA VAL A 51 -18.45 -6.13 -3.02
C VAL A 51 -17.20 -5.32 -3.38
N ALA A 52 -17.34 -4.41 -4.35
CA ALA A 52 -16.23 -3.58 -4.82
C ALA A 52 -15.59 -2.74 -3.69
N LEU A 53 -16.37 -2.39 -2.65
CA LEU A 53 -15.87 -1.65 -1.50
C LEU A 53 -14.75 -2.40 -0.76
N GLU A 54 -14.86 -3.72 -0.59
CA GLU A 54 -13.83 -4.51 0.11
C GLU A 54 -12.49 -4.51 -0.66
N PHE A 55 -12.55 -4.50 -2.00
CA PHE A 55 -11.36 -4.34 -2.83
C PHE A 55 -10.73 -2.95 -2.68
N ILE A 56 -11.55 -1.90 -2.67
CA ILE A 56 -11.09 -0.52 -2.48
C ILE A 56 -10.44 -0.37 -1.10
N GLU A 57 -11.05 -0.89 -0.05
CA GLU A 57 -10.52 -0.85 1.32
C GLU A 57 -9.14 -1.50 1.43
N ASP A 58 -8.92 -2.63 0.77
CA ASP A 58 -7.62 -3.29 0.74
C ASP A 58 -6.56 -2.48 -0.03
N VAL A 59 -6.95 -1.84 -1.14
CA VAL A 59 -6.06 -0.94 -1.89
C VAL A 59 -5.71 0.31 -1.08
N GLU A 60 -6.68 0.90 -0.37
CA GLU A 60 -6.43 2.03 0.54
C GLU A 60 -5.56 1.62 1.72
N LEU A 61 -5.78 0.43 2.29
CA LEU A 61 -4.94 -0.11 3.36
C LEU A 61 -3.49 -0.25 2.91
N MET A 62 -3.27 -0.70 1.67
CA MET A 62 -1.93 -0.76 1.08
C MET A 62 -1.28 0.62 1.06
N PHE A 63 -1.97 1.67 0.61
CA PHE A 63 -1.42 3.03 0.62
C PHE A 63 -1.21 3.57 2.04
N SER A 64 -2.15 3.30 2.96
CA SER A 64 -2.03 3.70 4.37
C SER A 64 -0.77 3.11 5.01
N ASN A 65 -0.53 1.80 4.82
CA ASN A 65 0.69 1.14 5.27
C ASN A 65 1.95 1.76 4.64
N CYS A 66 1.86 2.20 3.37
CA CYS A 66 2.97 2.86 2.68
C CYS A 66 3.38 4.12 3.42
N PHE A 67 2.41 4.96 3.79
CA PHE A 67 2.65 6.25 4.40
C PHE A 67 2.89 6.17 5.91
N GLU A 68 2.43 5.10 6.56
CA GLU A 68 2.78 4.82 7.95
C GLU A 68 4.24 4.38 8.08
N TYR A 69 4.71 3.51 7.17
CA TYR A 69 6.06 2.99 7.22
C TYR A 69 7.10 3.96 6.63
N ASN A 70 6.78 4.63 5.52
CA ASN A 70 7.74 5.46 4.78
C ASN A 70 7.57 6.95 5.09
N ALA A 71 8.67 7.63 5.44
CA ALA A 71 8.66 9.08 5.64
C ALA A 71 8.31 9.83 4.35
N ARG A 72 7.58 10.95 4.46
CA ARG A 72 7.01 11.71 3.32
C ARG A 72 8.02 12.16 2.26
N ASN A 73 9.27 12.41 2.64
CA ASN A 73 10.32 12.89 1.74
C ASN A 73 10.99 11.77 0.91
N THR A 74 10.73 10.50 1.25
CA THR A 74 11.29 9.33 0.58
C THR A 74 10.73 9.16 -0.83
N SER A 75 11.50 8.48 -1.70
CA SER A 75 11.05 8.12 -3.05
C SER A 75 9.80 7.23 -3.02
N GLU A 76 9.73 6.36 -2.02
CA GLU A 76 8.69 5.36 -1.78
C GLU A 76 7.36 6.04 -1.47
N ALA A 77 7.34 6.96 -0.49
CA ALA A 77 6.14 7.75 -0.17
C ALA A 77 5.67 8.56 -1.40
N LYS A 78 6.60 9.21 -2.12
CA LYS A 78 6.26 9.97 -3.33
C LYS A 78 5.66 9.09 -4.43
N ALA A 79 6.14 7.87 -4.61
CA ALA A 79 5.58 6.93 -5.57
C ALA A 79 4.21 6.41 -5.13
N GLY A 80 4.05 6.10 -3.84
CA GLY A 80 2.76 5.75 -3.25
C GLY A 80 1.71 6.83 -3.51
N THR A 81 2.04 8.10 -3.32
CA THR A 81 1.14 9.23 -3.60
C THR A 81 0.71 9.28 -5.07
N ARG A 82 1.66 9.13 -6.02
CA ARG A 82 1.33 9.14 -7.45
C ARG A 82 0.42 7.97 -7.84
N LEU A 83 0.69 6.78 -7.30
CA LEU A 83 -0.11 5.59 -7.60
C LEU A 83 -1.50 5.68 -6.98
N GLN A 84 -1.63 6.19 -5.76
CA GLN A 84 -2.92 6.42 -5.11
C GLN A 84 -3.77 7.40 -5.90
N ALA A 85 -3.20 8.54 -6.32
CA ALA A 85 -3.90 9.50 -7.17
C ALA A 85 -4.37 8.87 -8.49
N PHE A 86 -3.53 8.06 -9.13
CA PHE A 86 -3.92 7.31 -10.33
C PHE A 86 -5.08 6.36 -10.05
N PHE A 87 -5.00 5.57 -8.97
CA PHE A 87 -6.05 4.63 -8.57
C PHE A 87 -7.39 5.34 -8.37
N HIS A 88 -7.41 6.46 -7.65
CA HIS A 88 -8.64 7.24 -7.41
C HIS A 88 -9.26 7.77 -8.70
N VAL A 89 -8.45 8.27 -9.64
CA VAL A 89 -8.94 8.70 -10.96
C VAL A 89 -9.58 7.53 -11.71
N GLN A 90 -8.98 6.34 -11.67
CA GLN A 90 -9.56 5.16 -12.34
C GLN A 90 -10.83 4.68 -11.64
N ALA A 91 -10.83 4.62 -10.31
CA ALA A 91 -12.00 4.22 -9.53
C ALA A 91 -13.20 5.14 -9.80
N GLN A 92 -12.98 6.45 -9.85
CA GLN A 92 -14.02 7.41 -10.20
C GLN A 92 -14.54 7.23 -11.62
N LYS A 93 -13.65 6.99 -12.61
CA LYS A 93 -14.06 6.71 -14.01
C LYS A 93 -14.92 5.46 -14.13
N LEU A 94 -14.72 4.48 -13.26
CA LEU A 94 -15.49 3.24 -13.20
C LEU A 94 -16.77 3.37 -12.36
N GLY A 95 -17.08 4.55 -11.82
CA GLY A 95 -18.24 4.77 -10.96
C GLY A 95 -18.13 4.09 -9.59
N LEU A 96 -16.93 3.74 -9.16
CA LEU A 96 -16.71 3.10 -7.86
C LEU A 96 -16.79 4.13 -6.71
N PRO A 97 -17.32 3.74 -5.54
CA PRO A 97 -17.44 4.63 -4.40
C PRO A 97 -16.08 4.79 -3.69
N VAL A 98 -15.24 5.69 -4.21
CA VAL A 98 -14.05 6.19 -3.51
C VAL A 98 -14.42 7.43 -2.71
N SER A 99 -14.31 7.38 -1.38
CA SER A 99 -14.68 8.50 -0.52
C SER A 99 -13.81 9.73 -0.81
N SER A 100 -14.42 10.91 -0.93
CA SER A 100 -13.73 12.20 -1.07
C SER A 100 -12.78 12.47 0.10
N GLY A 101 -12.99 11.83 1.27
CA GLY A 101 -12.08 11.88 2.41
C GLY A 101 -10.66 11.36 2.09
N TYR A 102 -10.51 10.44 1.13
CA TYR A 102 -9.21 9.91 0.72
C TYR A 102 -8.37 10.90 -0.11
N MET A 103 -9.01 11.90 -0.74
CA MET A 103 -8.31 13.02 -1.41
C MET A 103 -7.66 13.99 -0.40
N ASN A 104 -8.20 14.05 0.83
CA ASN A 104 -7.76 14.97 1.88
C ASN A 104 -6.70 14.38 2.81
N HIS A 105 -6.34 13.11 2.65
CA HIS A 105 -5.16 12.55 3.30
C HIS A 105 -3.89 13.03 2.58
N VAL A 106 -3.61 14.32 2.71
CA VAL A 106 -2.30 14.94 2.47
C VAL A 106 -1.35 14.47 3.59
N ALA A 107 -1.17 13.15 3.67
CA ALA A 107 -0.51 12.35 4.68
C ALA A 107 -0.87 12.68 6.16
N PRO A 108 -0.72 11.73 7.10
CA PRO A 108 -0.81 12.00 8.53
C PRO A 108 0.34 12.91 8.97
N ALA A 109 0.10 13.83 9.92
CA ALA A 109 1.09 14.73 10.47
C ALA A 109 2.40 13.99 10.82
N ALA A 110 3.54 14.63 10.50
CA ALA A 110 4.87 14.06 10.59
C ALA A 110 5.13 13.35 11.94
N LYS A 111 5.28 12.03 11.92
CA LYS A 111 6.07 11.35 12.95
C LYS A 111 7.54 11.59 12.61
N LYS A 112 8.31 11.95 13.64
CA LYS A 112 9.70 12.45 13.56
C LYS A 112 10.57 11.60 12.63
N SER A 113 11.47 12.30 11.93
CA SER A 113 12.48 11.72 11.04
C SER A 113 13.14 10.50 11.67
N ARG A 114 13.02 9.35 11.00
CA ARG A 114 13.82 8.16 11.29
C ARG A 114 15.23 8.45 10.75
N ILE A 115 16.15 8.76 11.67
CA ILE A 115 17.59 8.88 11.40
C ILE A 115 18.13 7.50 11.06
#